data_AF-A0A6S7JIC7-F1
#
_entry.id   AF-A0A6S7JIC7-F1
#
_cell.length_a   1.000
_cell.length_b   1.000
_cell.length_c   1.000
_cell.angle_alpha   90.00
_cell.angle_beta   90.00
_cell.angle_gamma   90.00
#
_symmetry.space_group_name_H-M   'P 1'
#
loop_
_entity.id
_entity.type
_entity.pdbx_description
1 polymer ?
#
loop_
_entity_poly.entity_id
_entity_poly.type
_entity_poly.pdbx_seq_one_letter_code
_entity_poly.pdbx_strand_id
1 'polypeptide(L)'
;MAEVGWDEVTYLTKRTPKAGEMRSQQAVQAARRDGKTVDTSKKFSAGQNKQHLSSKDTAKLDRETEELHHERVSLDVGKIIQKGRVDKKMSQKDLATVVYETLDA
;
A
#
# COMPACT_ATOMS: atom_id res chain seq x y z
N MET A 1 44.19 -12.79 28.44
CA MET A 1 43.08 -11.86 28.78
C MET A 1 43.44 -10.55 28.13
N ALA A 2 42.59 -10.01 27.24
CA ALA A 2 42.89 -8.78 26.53
C ALA A 2 42.59 -7.59 27.44
N GLU A 3 43.62 -6.80 27.75
CA GLU A 3 43.57 -5.57 28.53
C GLU A 3 42.64 -4.56 27.82
N VAL A 4 41.53 -4.21 28.46
CA VAL A 4 40.57 -3.21 27.93
C VAL A 4 41.14 -1.83 28.24
N GLY A 5 41.53 -1.08 27.19
CA GLY A 5 42.16 0.22 27.32
C GLY A 5 41.23 1.27 27.95
N TRP A 6 41.74 1.99 28.95
CA TRP A 6 41.03 3.06 29.67
C TRP A 6 40.66 4.29 28.82
N ASP A 7 41.15 4.37 27.58
CA ASP A 7 40.93 5.48 26.64
C ASP A 7 39.88 5.19 25.55
N GLU A 8 39.30 3.99 25.51
CA GLU A 8 38.23 3.67 24.55
C GLU A 8 36.87 4.13 25.09
N VAL A 9 36.60 5.44 24.96
CA VAL A 9 35.29 6.02 25.27
C VAL A 9 34.24 5.42 24.33
N THR A 10 33.54 4.41 24.82
CA THR A 10 32.44 3.78 24.08
C THR A 10 31.26 4.74 24.04
N TYR A 11 31.05 5.41 22.91
CA TYR A 11 29.88 6.25 22.70
C TYR A 11 28.62 5.38 22.48
N LEU A 12 27.79 5.21 23.52
CA LEU A 12 26.47 4.59 23.40
C LEU A 12 25.49 5.55 22.70
N THR A 13 25.42 5.53 21.35
CA THR A 13 24.36 6.25 20.65
C THR A 13 23.10 5.38 20.57
N LYS A 14 22.22 5.47 21.58
CA LYS A 14 20.90 4.81 21.51
C LYS A 14 19.93 5.72 20.75
N ARG A 15 19.96 5.65 19.41
CA ARG A 15 19.00 6.39 18.59
C ARG A 15 17.60 5.82 18.81
N THR A 16 16.64 6.70 19.05
CA THR A 16 15.23 6.33 19.07
C THR A 16 14.85 5.75 17.70
N PRO A 17 14.30 4.53 17.63
CA PRO A 17 13.92 3.91 16.37
C PRO A 17 12.88 4.77 15.65
N LYS A 18 12.99 4.84 14.32
CA LYS A 18 12.05 5.63 13.51
C LYS A 18 10.65 5.02 13.56
N ALA A 19 9.62 5.84 13.36
CA ALA A 19 8.23 5.39 13.43
C ALA A 19 7.88 4.28 12.41
N GLY A 20 8.62 4.14 11.31
CA GLY A 20 8.49 3.01 10.38
C GLY A 20 9.05 1.71 10.93
N GLU A 21 10.19 1.76 11.63
CA GLU A 21 10.86 0.61 12.24
C GLU A 21 10.04 0.05 13.41
N MET A 22 9.42 0.93 14.21
CA MET A 22 8.53 0.55 15.32
C MET A 22 7.24 -0.16 14.86
N ARG A 23 6.82 0.04 13.61
CA ARG A 23 5.64 -0.63 13.03
C ARG A 23 5.96 -1.96 12.34
N SER A 24 7.25 -2.32 12.25
CA SER A 24 7.65 -3.60 11.67
C SER A 24 7.12 -4.77 12.50
N GLN A 25 6.82 -5.89 11.85
CA GLN A 25 6.33 -7.09 12.53
C GLN A 25 7.30 -7.55 13.63
N GLN A 26 8.60 -7.50 13.36
CA GLN A 26 9.64 -7.87 14.33
C GLN A 26 9.63 -6.96 15.55
N ALA A 27 9.55 -5.64 15.36
CA ALA A 27 9.49 -4.68 16.47
C ALA A 27 8.21 -4.82 17.31
N VAL A 28 7.06 -5.05 16.67
CA VAL A 28 5.78 -5.26 17.36
C VAL A 28 5.80 -6.55 18.18
N GLN A 29 6.36 -7.64 17.65
CA GLN A 29 6.45 -8.91 18.38
C GLN A 29 7.47 -8.85 19.52
N ALA A 30 8.58 -8.14 19.36
CA ALA A 30 9.52 -7.86 20.45
C ALA A 30 8.88 -7.02 21.56
N ALA A 31 8.15 -5.95 21.20
CA ALA A 31 7.43 -5.13 22.17
C ALA A 31 6.39 -5.93 22.98
N ARG A 32 5.68 -6.86 22.34
CA ARG A 32 4.74 -7.78 23.02
C ARG A 32 5.43 -8.70 24.02
N ARG A 33 6.62 -9.23 23.68
CA ARG A 33 7.39 -10.11 24.58
C ARG A 33 7.97 -9.35 25.77
N ASP A 34 8.41 -8.12 25.53
CA ASP A 34 8.97 -7.23 26.55
C ASP A 34 7.91 -6.62 27.47
N GLY A 35 6.61 -6.90 27.25
CA GLY A 35 5.51 -6.32 28.02
C GLY A 35 5.29 -4.82 27.76
N LYS A 36 5.81 -4.28 26.65
CA LYS A 36 5.64 -2.89 26.26
C LYS A 36 4.27 -2.68 25.63
N THR A 37 3.69 -1.50 25.83
CA THR A 37 2.40 -1.12 25.23
C THR A 37 2.48 -1.14 23.71
N VAL A 38 1.51 -1.80 23.06
CA VAL A 38 1.34 -1.81 21.61
C VAL A 38 0.03 -1.14 21.27
N ASP A 39 0.11 0.03 20.64
CA ASP A 39 -1.06 0.74 20.16
C ASP A 39 -1.64 0.06 18.91
N THR A 40 -2.91 -0.33 18.99
CA THR A 40 -3.67 -0.88 17.86
C THR A 40 -4.77 0.09 17.46
N SER A 41 -4.77 0.53 16.22
CA SER A 41 -5.83 1.36 15.64
C SER A 41 -6.55 0.61 14.52
N LYS A 42 -7.89 0.67 14.49
CA LYS A 42 -8.67 0.17 13.35
C LYS A 42 -8.31 0.98 12.09
N LYS A 43 -8.09 0.31 10.96
CA LYS A 43 -7.82 0.98 9.68
C LYS A 43 -9.10 1.67 9.18
N PHE A 44 -8.93 2.80 8.50
CA PHE A 44 -10.03 3.45 7.78
C PHE A 44 -10.62 2.47 6.75
N SER A 45 -11.94 2.36 6.69
CA SER A 45 -12.69 1.36 5.90
C SER A 45 -12.43 -0.11 6.24
N ALA A 46 -11.87 -0.43 7.41
CA ALA A 46 -11.69 -1.82 7.83
C ALA A 46 -13.04 -2.53 8.06
N GLY A 47 -13.15 -3.77 7.53
CA GLY A 47 -14.32 -4.63 7.69
C GLY A 47 -15.43 -4.38 6.66
N GLN A 48 -15.13 -3.69 5.56
CA GLN A 48 -16.07 -3.46 4.45
C GLN A 48 -15.52 -4.09 3.16
N ASN A 49 -16.41 -4.65 2.32
CA ASN A 49 -16.08 -5.12 0.98
C ASN A 49 -16.47 -4.06 -0.06
N LYS A 50 -15.86 -2.87 0.04
CA LYS A 50 -16.12 -1.81 -0.93
C LYS A 50 -15.33 -2.10 -2.20
N GLN A 51 -16.03 -2.50 -3.25
CA GLN A 51 -15.44 -2.94 -4.52
C GLN A 51 -15.00 -1.78 -5.42
N HIS A 52 -15.66 -0.62 -5.32
CA HIS A 52 -15.27 0.58 -6.04
C HIS A 52 -14.67 1.61 -5.10
N LEU A 53 -13.37 1.82 -5.23
CA LEU A 53 -12.64 2.88 -4.55
C LEU A 53 -12.38 4.02 -5.54
N SER A 54 -12.35 5.24 -5.01
CA SER A 54 -11.89 6.40 -5.78
C SER A 54 -10.44 6.17 -6.21
N SER A 55 -10.16 6.29 -7.50
CA SER A 55 -8.82 6.07 -8.06
C SER A 55 -7.82 7.17 -7.69
N LYS A 56 -8.31 8.35 -7.29
CA LYS A 56 -7.52 9.50 -6.89
C LYS A 56 -7.85 9.90 -5.46
N ASP A 57 -6.89 10.52 -4.77
CA ASP A 57 -7.08 11.11 -3.45
C ASP A 57 -8.06 12.28 -3.52
N THR A 58 -9.27 12.08 -2.98
CA THR A 58 -10.35 13.06 -3.03
C THR A 58 -10.00 14.37 -2.32
N ALA A 59 -9.16 14.31 -1.28
CA ALA A 59 -8.68 15.49 -0.57
C ALA A 59 -7.65 16.31 -1.38
N LYS A 60 -6.95 15.67 -2.33
CA LYS A 60 -6.06 16.38 -3.24
C LYS A 60 -6.88 17.04 -4.35
N LEU A 61 -7.84 16.32 -4.92
CA LEU A 61 -8.79 16.85 -5.91
C LEU A 61 -9.57 18.06 -5.40
N ASP A 62 -10.00 18.06 -4.13
CA ASP A 62 -10.74 19.18 -3.53
C ASP A 62 -9.88 20.45 -3.38
N ARG A 63 -8.55 20.30 -3.25
CA ARG A 63 -7.59 21.41 -3.17
C ARG A 63 -7.05 21.84 -4.54
N GLU A 64 -7.14 20.98 -5.54
CA GLU A 64 -6.69 21.26 -6.90
C GLU A 64 -7.74 22.10 -7.62
N THR A 65 -7.46 23.39 -7.80
CA THR A 65 -8.31 24.31 -8.57
C THR A 65 -7.80 24.58 -9.99
N GLU A 66 -6.63 24.04 -10.37
CA GLU A 66 -5.90 24.46 -11.58
C GLU A 66 -5.61 23.34 -12.60
N GLU A 67 -5.55 22.07 -12.21
CA GLU A 67 -5.27 20.96 -13.14
C GLU A 67 -6.56 20.21 -13.51
N LEU A 68 -7.16 20.58 -14.65
CA LEU A 68 -8.39 19.95 -15.15
C LEU A 68 -8.14 18.76 -16.12
N HIS A 69 -6.87 18.43 -16.38
CA HIS A 69 -6.52 17.38 -17.33
C HIS A 69 -6.46 15.99 -16.67
N HIS A 70 -7.09 15.01 -17.31
CA HIS A 70 -7.03 13.61 -16.91
C HIS A 70 -6.33 12.82 -18.02
N GLU A 71 -5.19 12.21 -17.70
CA GLU A 71 -4.53 11.31 -18.61
C GLU A 71 -5.45 10.13 -18.96
N ARG A 72 -5.65 9.93 -20.26
CA ARG A 72 -6.39 8.79 -20.78
C ARG A 72 -5.45 7.61 -20.97
N VAL A 73 -6.02 6.41 -20.89
CA VAL A 73 -5.31 5.17 -21.20
C VAL A 73 -4.74 5.26 -22.62
N SER A 74 -3.48 4.89 -22.80
CA SER A 74 -2.84 4.90 -24.11
C SER A 74 -3.45 3.84 -25.04
N LEU A 75 -3.39 4.11 -26.35
CA LEU A 75 -4.00 3.24 -27.37
C LEU A 75 -3.43 1.81 -27.35
N ASP A 76 -2.16 1.66 -26.96
CA ASP A 76 -1.48 0.37 -26.97
C ASP A 76 -2.05 -0.60 -25.93
N VAL A 77 -2.52 -0.09 -24.79
CA VAL A 77 -3.24 -0.91 -23.80
C VAL A 77 -4.52 -1.48 -24.40
N GLY A 78 -5.28 -0.68 -25.15
CA GLY A 78 -6.48 -1.14 -25.85
C GLY A 78 -6.20 -2.26 -26.85
N LYS A 79 -5.11 -2.14 -27.62
CA LYS A 79 -4.69 -3.18 -28.58
C LYS A 79 -4.28 -4.48 -27.89
N ILE A 80 -3.56 -4.40 -26.78
CA ILE A 80 -3.14 -5.59 -26.01
C ILE A 80 -4.36 -6.32 -25.45
N ILE A 81 -5.31 -5.59 -24.87
CA ILE A 81 -6.55 -6.17 -24.33
C ILE A 81 -7.35 -6.84 -25.44
N GLN A 82 -7.48 -6.19 -26.61
CA GLN A 82 -8.18 -6.76 -27.76
C GLN A 82 -7.53 -8.05 -28.24
N LYS A 83 -6.20 -8.06 -28.39
CA LYS A 83 -5.46 -9.26 -28.80
C LYS A 83 -5.66 -10.39 -27.79
N GLY A 84 -5.46 -10.12 -26.50
CA GLY A 84 -5.65 -11.13 -25.45
C GLY A 84 -7.07 -11.69 -25.40
N ARG A 85 -8.08 -10.87 -25.70
CA ARG A 85 -9.49 -11.30 -25.78
C ARG A 85 -9.72 -12.26 -26.95
N VAL A 86 -9.18 -11.95 -28.12
CA VAL A 86 -9.29 -12.79 -29.33
C VAL A 86 -8.54 -14.11 -29.15
N ASP A 87 -7.32 -14.07 -28.61
CA ASP A 87 -6.51 -15.27 -28.33
C ASP A 87 -7.23 -16.22 -27.37
N LYS A 88 -7.97 -15.67 -26.40
CA LYS A 88 -8.79 -16.43 -25.45
C LYS A 88 -10.20 -16.78 -25.96
N LYS A 89 -10.52 -16.45 -27.22
CA LYS A 89 -11.84 -16.68 -27.85
C LYS A 89 -13.02 -16.11 -27.04
N MET A 90 -12.81 -14.98 -26.39
CA MET A 90 -13.83 -14.30 -25.59
C MET A 90 -14.50 -13.19 -26.39
N SER A 91 -15.81 -12.98 -26.22
CA SER A 91 -16.45 -11.74 -26.68
C SER A 91 -16.22 -10.61 -25.67
N GLN A 92 -16.50 -9.36 -26.05
CA GLN A 92 -16.44 -8.24 -25.10
C GLN A 92 -17.42 -8.43 -23.93
N LYS A 93 -18.57 -9.03 -24.19
CA LYS A 93 -19.56 -9.37 -23.17
C LYS A 93 -19.01 -10.42 -22.21
N ASP A 94 -18.39 -11.48 -22.73
CA ASP A 94 -17.84 -12.55 -21.89
C ASP A 94 -16.68 -12.04 -21.04
N LEU A 95 -15.80 -11.21 -21.61
CA LEU A 95 -14.74 -10.55 -20.85
C LEU A 95 -15.31 -9.63 -19.78
N ALA A 96 -16.34 -8.84 -20.10
CA ALA A 96 -16.99 -7.97 -19.13
C ALA A 96 -17.58 -8.79 -17.98
N THR A 97 -18.31 -9.88 -18.26
CA THR A 97 -18.88 -10.76 -17.23
C THR A 97 -17.81 -11.46 -16.38
N VAL A 98 -16.69 -11.88 -16.98
CA VAL A 98 -15.58 -12.50 -16.23
C VAL A 98 -14.86 -11.49 -15.36
N VAL A 99 -14.72 -10.24 -15.80
CA VAL A 99 -14.11 -9.14 -15.03
C VAL A 99 -15.09 -8.58 -13.98
N TYR A 100 -16.39 -8.59 -14.30
CA TYR A 100 -17.50 -8.26 -13.41
C TYR A 100 -17.77 -9.44 -12.47
N GLU A 101 -16.88 -9.63 -11.51
CA GLU A 101 -17.25 -10.21 -10.21
C GLU A 101 -17.44 -9.11 -9.14
N THR A 102 -17.43 -7.83 -9.54
CA THR A 102 -17.46 -6.72 -8.56
C THR A 102 -18.11 -5.42 -9.01
N LEU A 103 -18.96 -5.44 -10.02
CA LEU A 103 -19.40 -4.19 -10.65
C LEU A 103 -20.93 -4.33 -10.75
N ASP A 104 -21.55 -4.22 -9.58
CA ASP A 104 -22.99 -4.40 -9.39
C ASP A 104 -23.79 -3.23 -9.98
N ALA A 105 -25.05 -3.58 -10.26
CA ALA A 105 -26.17 -2.75 -10.69
C ALA A 105 -26.40 -1.46 -9.88
#